data_AF-A0AAN8E438-F1
#
_entry.id   AF-A0AAN8E438-F1
#
_cell.length_a   1.000
_cell.length_b   1.000
_cell.length_c   1.000
_cell.angle_alpha   90.00
_cell.angle_beta   90.00
_cell.angle_gamma   90.00
#
_symmetry.space_group_name_H-M   'P 1'
#
loop_
_entity.id
_entity.type
_entity.pdbx_description
1 polymer ?
#
loop_
_entity_poly.entity_id
_entity_poly.type
_entity_poly.pdbx_seq_one_letter_code
_entity_poly.pdbx_strand_id
1 'polypeptide(L)'
;MCSAEKTAPVPSKGRGRWAPLKKLEKNPKFHRAFSQLGDNWNVKPEVMKQLEQFTCLIYGESRESSVDVVRAKLLHKMVGQDDKLTAKSKVDLARLPPCYDALKPHVQRVNHRVALYKRSDESILEKLNPYDEEQYG
;
A
#
# COMPACT_ATOMS: atom_id res chain seq x y z
N MET A 1 27.54 38.50 -10.36
CA MET A 1 26.11 38.24 -10.63
C MET A 1 25.96 36.75 -10.92
N CYS A 2 25.62 35.94 -9.91
CA CYS A 2 25.37 34.51 -10.11
C CYS A 2 23.86 34.31 -10.23
N SER A 3 23.40 33.94 -11.42
CA SER A 3 22.01 33.55 -11.67
C SER A 3 21.72 32.24 -10.94
N ALA A 4 20.83 32.29 -9.95
CA ALA A 4 20.33 31.10 -9.27
C ALA A 4 19.34 30.37 -10.18
N GLU A 5 19.76 29.19 -10.65
CA GLU A 5 18.92 28.22 -11.34
C GLU A 5 17.83 27.73 -10.37
N LYS A 6 16.57 28.04 -10.67
CA LYS A 6 15.41 27.59 -9.88
C LYS A 6 15.17 26.11 -10.14
N THR A 7 15.88 25.24 -9.43
CA THR A 7 15.50 23.83 -9.31
C THR A 7 14.13 23.74 -8.67
N ALA A 8 13.16 23.24 -9.43
CA ALA A 8 11.81 22.95 -8.95
C ALA A 8 11.88 21.95 -7.78
N PRO A 9 11.15 22.20 -6.68
CA PRO A 9 11.22 21.34 -5.51
C PRO A 9 10.60 19.97 -5.77
N VAL A 10 11.39 18.93 -5.57
CA VAL A 10 10.95 17.53 -5.48
C VAL A 10 9.91 17.41 -4.36
N PRO A 11 8.70 16.87 -4.59
CA PRO A 11 7.65 16.90 -3.59
C PRO A 11 7.79 15.73 -2.62
N SER A 12 8.47 15.95 -1.48
CA SER A 12 8.07 15.32 -0.21
C SER A 12 8.65 16.02 1.02
N LYS A 13 8.39 17.33 1.19
CA LYS A 13 8.44 17.98 2.51
C LYS A 13 7.06 17.87 3.19
N GLY A 14 6.97 17.06 4.24
CA GLY A 14 6.05 17.22 5.39
C GLY A 14 4.54 16.96 5.23
N ARG A 15 3.97 16.95 4.01
CA ARG A 15 2.50 16.79 3.80
C ARG A 15 2.01 15.36 3.49
N GLY A 16 2.92 14.38 3.37
CA GLY A 16 2.65 13.08 2.75
C GLY A 16 1.99 11.99 3.61
N ARG A 17 2.15 12.00 4.94
CA ARG A 17 1.64 10.90 5.81
C ARG A 17 0.18 11.10 6.25
N TRP A 18 -0.21 12.35 6.45
CA TRP A 18 -1.50 12.70 7.03
C TRP A 18 -2.66 12.59 6.04
N ALA A 19 -2.41 12.81 4.74
CA ALA A 19 -3.48 12.79 3.75
C ALA A 19 -4.11 11.39 3.58
N PRO A 20 -3.33 10.29 3.46
CA PRO A 20 -3.90 8.94 3.51
C PRO A 20 -4.65 8.64 4.81
N LEU A 21 -4.10 9.04 5.96
CA LEU A 21 -4.74 8.84 7.27
C LEU A 21 -6.08 9.57 7.38
N LYS A 22 -6.15 10.84 6.99
CA LYS A 22 -7.41 11.61 6.96
C LYS A 22 -8.41 11.01 5.99
N LYS A 23 -7.95 10.46 4.86
CA LYS A 23 -8.81 9.74 3.91
C LYS A 23 -9.35 8.45 4.53
N LEU A 24 -8.53 7.73 5.30
CA LEU A 24 -8.94 6.54 6.03
C LEU A 24 -9.98 6.89 7.10
N GLU A 25 -9.72 7.90 7.93
CA GLU A 25 -10.61 8.37 8.99
C GLU A 25 -12.01 8.72 8.46
N LYS A 26 -12.09 9.41 7.32
CA LYS A 26 -13.35 9.78 6.66
C LYS A 26 -14.11 8.63 6.01
N ASN A 27 -13.47 7.46 5.83
CA ASN A 27 -14.04 6.32 5.12
C ASN A 27 -14.05 5.08 6.03
N PRO A 28 -15.02 4.96 6.95
CA PRO A 28 -15.07 3.86 7.91
C PRO A 28 -15.18 2.48 7.25
N LYS A 29 -15.65 2.43 6.00
CA LYS A 29 -15.70 1.20 5.18
C LYS A 29 -14.35 0.49 5.07
N PHE A 30 -13.23 1.22 5.12
CA PHE A 30 -11.90 0.64 5.03
C PHE A 30 -11.31 0.25 6.38
N HIS A 31 -11.85 0.76 7.50
CA HIS A 31 -11.32 0.46 8.84
C HIS A 31 -11.37 -1.05 9.11
N ARG A 32 -12.46 -1.70 8.71
CA ARG A 32 -12.63 -3.15 8.82
C ARG A 32 -11.60 -3.93 7.98
N ALA A 33 -11.19 -3.41 6.83
CA ALA A 33 -10.17 -4.03 5.99
C ALA A 33 -8.81 -4.00 6.70
N PHE A 34 -8.44 -2.83 7.25
CA PHE A 34 -7.18 -2.64 7.96
C PHE A 34 -7.13 -3.39 9.29
N SER A 35 -8.25 -3.51 10.01
CA SER A 35 -8.29 -4.24 11.28
C SER A 35 -8.11 -5.76 11.10
N GLN A 36 -8.51 -6.30 9.95
CA GLN A 36 -8.34 -7.73 9.61
C GLN A 36 -6.91 -8.11 9.21
N LEU A 37 -6.04 -7.13 8.96
CA LEU A 37 -4.62 -7.42 8.72
C LEU A 37 -3.99 -8.03 9.97
N GLY A 38 -3.20 -9.06 9.77
CA GLY A 38 -2.49 -9.79 10.81
C GLY A 38 -3.29 -10.89 11.52
N ASP A 39 -4.61 -11.00 11.27
CA ASP A 39 -5.42 -12.09 11.84
C ASP A 39 -4.92 -13.45 11.33
N ASN A 40 -4.66 -13.53 10.02
CA ASN A 40 -4.07 -14.70 9.37
C ASN A 40 -2.77 -14.31 8.67
N TRP A 41 -1.88 -15.28 8.44
CA TRP A 41 -0.65 -15.08 7.66
C TRP A 41 -0.94 -14.74 6.20
N ASN A 42 -2.05 -15.25 5.66
CA ASN A 42 -2.52 -14.96 4.31
C ASN A 42 -3.66 -13.95 4.32
N VAL A 43 -3.55 -12.93 3.47
CA VAL A 43 -4.57 -11.89 3.31
C VAL A 43 -5.74 -12.44 2.50
N LYS A 44 -6.96 -12.28 3.02
CA LYS A 44 -8.19 -12.70 2.33
C LYS A 44 -8.40 -11.88 1.04
N PRO A 45 -8.90 -12.48 -0.05
CA PRO A 45 -9.13 -11.77 -1.32
C PRO A 45 -10.03 -10.53 -1.17
N GLU A 46 -11.00 -10.57 -0.27
CA GLU A 46 -11.94 -9.47 -0.01
C GLU A 46 -11.22 -8.27 0.62
N VAL A 47 -10.30 -8.53 1.56
CA VAL A 47 -9.46 -7.51 2.21
C VAL A 47 -8.52 -6.91 1.18
N MET A 48 -7.91 -7.73 0.33
CA MET A 48 -7.03 -7.25 -0.74
C MET A 48 -7.78 -6.30 -1.69
N LYS A 49 -9.01 -6.65 -2.10
CA LYS A 49 -9.86 -5.80 -2.94
C LYS A 49 -10.21 -4.47 -2.27
N GLN A 50 -10.49 -4.47 -0.97
CA GLN A 50 -10.75 -3.25 -0.22
C GLN A 50 -9.51 -2.35 -0.09
N LEU A 51 -8.33 -2.94 0.07
CA LEU A 51 -7.05 -2.22 0.10
C LEU A 51 -6.66 -1.65 -1.27
N GLU A 52 -6.98 -2.38 -2.33
CA GLU A 52 -6.84 -1.89 -3.71
C GLU A 52 -7.73 -0.67 -3.96
N GLN A 53 -9.01 -0.75 -3.61
CA GLN A 53 -9.95 0.38 -3.68
C GLN A 53 -9.48 1.58 -2.84
N PHE A 54 -8.91 1.33 -1.66
CA PHE A 54 -8.35 2.39 -0.84
C PHE A 54 -7.14 3.05 -1.51
N THR A 55 -6.31 2.27 -2.20
CA THR A 55 -5.18 2.78 -2.98
C THR A 55 -5.68 3.67 -4.12
N CYS A 56 -6.68 3.24 -4.89
CA CYS A 56 -7.34 4.07 -5.90
C CYS A 56 -7.82 5.42 -5.33
N LEU A 57 -8.43 5.39 -4.14
CA LEU A 57 -8.89 6.58 -3.41
C LEU A 57 -7.74 7.48 -2.94
N ILE A 58 -6.60 6.93 -2.52
CA ILE A 58 -5.40 7.72 -2.17
C ILE A 58 -4.92 8.53 -3.37
N TYR A 59 -4.92 7.92 -4.56
CA TYR A 59 -4.49 8.54 -5.81
C TYR A 59 -5.55 9.43 -6.48
N GLY A 60 -6.74 9.54 -5.90
CA GLY A 60 -7.78 10.50 -6.31
C GLY A 60 -8.87 9.93 -7.22
N GLU A 61 -8.81 8.64 -7.55
CA GLU A 61 -9.81 7.96 -8.37
C GLU A 61 -10.71 7.09 -7.48
N SER A 62 -11.66 7.71 -6.76
CA SER A 62 -12.51 7.03 -5.77
C SER A 62 -13.58 6.11 -6.37
N ARG A 63 -13.87 6.25 -7.66
CA ARG A 63 -14.86 5.43 -8.39
C ARG A 63 -14.29 4.13 -8.92
N GLU A 64 -12.96 4.05 -9.04
CA GLU A 64 -12.28 2.88 -9.56
C GLU A 64 -11.95 1.88 -8.46
N SER A 65 -12.04 0.61 -8.80
CA SER A 65 -11.68 -0.49 -7.91
C SER A 65 -10.38 -1.20 -8.28
N SER A 66 -9.82 -0.93 -9.45
CA SER A 66 -8.58 -1.55 -9.93
C SER A 66 -7.45 -0.53 -10.02
N VAL A 67 -6.31 -0.84 -9.40
CA VAL A 67 -5.14 0.05 -9.44
C VAL A 67 -4.53 0.13 -10.84
N ASP A 68 -4.63 -0.94 -11.64
CA ASP A 68 -4.08 -0.96 -12.99
C ASP A 68 -4.89 -0.06 -13.94
N VAL A 69 -6.21 -0.01 -13.77
CA VAL A 69 -7.08 0.93 -14.50
C VAL A 69 -6.75 2.37 -14.10
N VAL A 70 -6.59 2.65 -12.80
CA VAL A 70 -6.19 3.98 -12.31
C VAL A 70 -4.82 4.38 -12.86
N ARG A 71 -3.88 3.44 -12.89
CA ARG A 71 -2.54 3.64 -13.44
C ARG A 71 -2.59 4.00 -14.93
N ALA A 72 -3.35 3.26 -15.72
CA ALA A 72 -3.56 3.55 -17.14
C ALA A 72 -4.20 4.93 -17.34
N LYS A 73 -5.25 5.26 -16.58
CA LYS A 73 -5.93 6.58 -16.65
C LYS A 73 -5.00 7.73 -16.31
N LEU A 74 -4.21 7.60 -15.24
CA LEU A 74 -3.24 8.61 -14.84
C LEU A 74 -2.12 8.76 -15.88
N LEU A 75 -1.67 7.65 -16.48
CA LEU A 75 -0.68 7.70 -17.55
C LEU A 75 -1.23 8.44 -18.78
N HIS A 76 -2.43 8.11 -19.26
CA HIS A 76 -3.06 8.82 -20.38
C HIS A 76 -3.20 10.32 -20.08
N LYS A 77 -3.61 10.69 -18.87
CA LYS A 77 -3.67 12.11 -18.42
C LYS A 77 -2.30 12.80 -18.46
N MET A 78 -1.20 12.09 -18.26
CA MET A 78 0.15 12.66 -18.30
C MET A 78 0.74 12.72 -19.72
N VAL A 79 0.37 11.79 -20.59
CA VAL A 79 0.84 11.73 -21.99
C VAL A 79 0.10 12.74 -22.87
N GLY A 80 -1.17 13.04 -22.57
CA GLY A 80 -2.00 13.96 -23.36
C GLY A 80 -2.73 13.26 -24.51
N GLN A 81 -3.42 14.03 -25.35
CA GLN A 81 -4.35 13.53 -26.38
C GLN A 81 -3.69 12.76 -27.54
N ASP A 82 -2.37 12.93 -27.74
CA ASP A 82 -1.69 12.33 -28.89
C ASP A 82 -1.34 10.84 -28.69
N ASP A 83 -1.60 10.28 -27.49
CA ASP A 83 -1.27 8.90 -27.07
C ASP A 83 0.18 8.46 -27.39
N LYS A 84 1.06 9.43 -27.67
CA LYS A 84 2.45 9.22 -28.06
C LYS A 84 3.37 9.66 -26.94
N LEU A 85 4.08 8.68 -26.40
CA LEU A 85 5.18 8.92 -25.48
C LEU A 85 6.36 9.51 -26.28
N THR A 86 6.57 10.81 -26.18
CA THR A 86 7.74 11.47 -26.77
C THR A 86 8.77 11.70 -25.68
N ALA A 87 10.04 11.89 -26.04
CA ALA A 87 11.09 12.27 -25.08
C ALA A 87 10.80 13.59 -24.34
N LYS A 88 9.82 14.38 -24.81
CA LYS A 88 9.35 15.63 -24.20
C LYS A 88 8.17 15.41 -23.24
N SER A 89 7.55 14.23 -23.25
CA SER A 89 6.45 13.88 -22.35
C SER A 89 6.96 13.84 -20.91
N LYS A 90 6.53 14.79 -20.08
CA LYS A 90 6.89 14.85 -18.65
C LYS A 90 6.06 13.85 -17.85
N VAL A 91 6.35 12.56 -18.01
CA VAL A 91 5.72 11.49 -17.24
C VAL A 91 6.51 11.27 -15.96
N ASP A 92 5.90 11.66 -14.84
CA ASP A 92 6.45 11.39 -13.51
C ASP A 92 5.89 10.07 -12.97
N LEU A 93 6.71 9.02 -13.04
CA LEU A 93 6.34 7.68 -12.58
C LEU A 93 6.06 7.62 -11.08
N ALA A 94 6.62 8.54 -10.28
CA ALA A 94 6.38 8.59 -8.83
C ALA A 94 4.94 8.98 -8.49
N ARG A 95 4.21 9.58 -9.43
CA ARG A 95 2.80 9.97 -9.26
C ARG A 95 1.82 8.86 -9.60
N LEU A 96 2.29 7.78 -10.20
CA LEU A 96 1.45 6.64 -10.54
C LEU A 96 1.29 5.71 -9.33
N PRO A 97 0.11 5.07 -9.15
CA PRO A 97 -0.04 4.01 -8.17
C PRO A 97 0.82 2.79 -8.53
N PRO A 98 1.15 1.95 -7.54
CA PRO A 98 1.70 0.62 -7.82
C PRO A 98 0.70 -0.18 -8.69
N CYS A 99 1.22 -1.05 -9.56
CA CYS A 99 0.39 -2.06 -10.22
C CYS A 99 -0.09 -3.11 -9.21
N TYR A 100 -1.08 -3.93 -9.59
CA TYR A 100 -1.61 -4.96 -8.71
C TYR A 100 -0.53 -5.94 -8.22
N ASP A 101 0.35 -6.37 -9.13
CA ASP A 101 1.45 -7.31 -8.85
C ASP A 101 2.48 -6.73 -7.87
N ALA A 102 2.65 -5.41 -7.85
CA ALA A 102 3.48 -4.74 -6.85
C ALA A 102 2.72 -4.52 -5.54
N LEU A 103 1.43 -4.20 -5.59
CA LEU A 103 0.60 -3.94 -4.43
C LEU A 103 0.45 -5.19 -3.55
N LYS A 104 0.21 -6.36 -4.15
CA LYS A 104 0.02 -7.64 -3.45
C LYS A 104 1.15 -7.99 -2.47
N PRO A 105 2.43 -8.04 -2.88
CA PRO A 105 3.53 -8.31 -1.94
C PRO A 105 3.73 -7.18 -0.93
N HIS A 106 3.43 -5.92 -1.26
CA HIS A 106 3.46 -4.83 -0.27
C HIS A 106 2.46 -5.05 0.86
N VAL A 107 1.21 -5.40 0.51
CA VAL A 107 0.16 -5.72 1.48
C VAL A 107 0.55 -6.95 2.30
N GLN A 108 1.06 -8.00 1.65
CA GLN A 108 1.49 -9.23 2.34
C GLN A 108 2.62 -8.97 3.35
N ARG A 109 3.60 -8.13 3.00
CA ARG A 109 4.67 -7.72 3.94
C ARG A 109 4.11 -6.98 5.16
N VAL A 110 3.17 -6.07 4.95
CA VAL A 110 2.53 -5.34 6.06
C VAL A 110 1.70 -6.30 6.90
N ASN A 111 0.95 -7.22 6.27
CA ASN A 111 0.17 -8.24 6.96
C ASN A 111 1.03 -9.09 7.89
N HIS A 112 2.18 -9.55 7.40
CA HIS A 112 3.12 -10.33 8.20
C HIS A 112 3.65 -9.54 9.41
N ARG A 113 3.99 -8.27 9.22
CA ARG A 113 4.41 -7.41 10.34
C ARG A 113 3.30 -7.22 11.39
N VAL A 114 2.08 -6.96 10.95
CA VAL A 114 0.92 -6.82 11.86
C VAL A 114 0.60 -8.14 12.55
N ALA A 115 0.74 -9.27 11.85
CA ALA A 115 0.59 -10.61 12.41
C ALA A 115 1.57 -10.88 13.56
N LEU A 116 2.83 -10.44 13.42
CA LEU A 116 3.82 -10.54 14.50
C LEU A 116 3.43 -9.66 15.70
N TYR A 117 3.00 -8.42 15.46
CA TYR A 117 2.57 -7.54 16.54
C TYR A 117 1.34 -8.05 17.28
N LYS A 118 0.36 -8.65 16.59
CA LYS A 118 -0.83 -9.22 17.23
C LYS A 118 -0.53 -10.45 18.08
N ARG A 119 0.56 -11.15 17.77
CA ARG A 119 1.00 -12.38 18.44
C ARG A 119 2.18 -12.14 19.37
N SER A 120 2.53 -10.89 19.68
CA SER A 120 3.67 -10.58 20.55
C SER A 120 3.53 -11.19 21.94
N ASP A 121 2.28 -11.38 22.36
CA ASP A 121 1.94 -11.86 23.69
C ASP A 121 1.70 -13.39 23.70
N GLU A 122 1.73 -14.03 22.52
CA GLU A 122 1.69 -15.48 22.42
C GLU A 122 3.06 -16.04 22.82
N SER A 123 3.08 -16.94 23.80
CA SER A 123 4.31 -17.65 24.17
C SER A 123 4.76 -18.52 23.00
N ILE A 124 5.84 -18.11 22.32
CA ILE A 124 6.45 -18.82 21.17
C ILE A 124 7.01 -20.19 21.59
N LEU A 125 7.24 -20.39 22.88
CA LEU A 125 7.65 -21.66 23.44
C LEU A 125 6.39 -22.37 23.94
N GLU A 126 5.93 -23.39 23.23
CA GLU A 126 5.53 -24.60 23.95
C GLU A 126 6.72 -24.90 24.87
N LYS A 127 6.55 -24.69 26.17
CA LYS A 127 7.50 -25.20 27.15
C LYS A 127 7.49 -26.71 26.93
N LEU A 128 8.44 -27.21 26.16
CA LEU A 128 8.83 -28.61 26.28
C LEU A 128 9.26 -28.74 27.74
N ASN A 129 8.40 -29.38 28.53
CA ASN A 129 8.74 -29.68 29.90
C ASN A 129 9.91 -30.66 29.82
N PRO A 130 11.11 -30.33 30.32
CA PRO A 130 12.27 -31.21 30.22
C PRO A 130 12.10 -32.52 31.02
N TYR A 131 10.97 -32.69 31.71
CA TYR A 131 10.61 -33.86 32.50
C TYR A 131 9.42 -34.66 31.94
N ASP A 132 8.90 -34.33 30.76
CA ASP A 132 7.89 -35.18 30.11
C ASP A 132 8.60 -36.37 29.43
N GLU A 133 8.58 -37.53 30.11
CA GLU A 133 9.24 -38.78 29.66
C GLU A 133 8.61 -39.39 28.39
N GLU A 134 7.45 -38.91 27.95
CA GLU A 134 6.73 -39.45 26.77
C GLU A 134 7.28 -38.97 25.42
N GLN A 135 8.29 -38.08 25.39
CA GLN A 135 8.77 -37.47 24.14
C GLN A 135 9.92 -38.22 23.44
N TYR A 136 10.35 -39.38 23.97
CA TYR A 136 11.37 -40.25 23.35
C TYR A 136 10.84 -41.65 22.97
N GLY A 137 9.53 -41.79 22.76
CA GLY A 137 8.87 -43.02 22.30
C GLY A 137 8.69 -43.09 20.80
#